data_AF-A0A060Z631-F1
#
_entry.id   AF-A0A060Z631-F1
#
_cell.length_a   1.000
_cell.length_b   1.000
_cell.length_c   1.000
_cell.angle_alpha   90.00
_cell.angle_beta   90.00
_cell.angle_gamma   90.00
#
_symmetry.space_group_name_H-M   'P 1'
#
loop_
_entity.id
_entity.type
_entity.pdbx_description
1 polymer ?
#
loop_
_entity_poly.entity_id
_entity_poly.type
_entity_poly.pdbx_seq_one_letter_code
_entity_poly.pdbx_strand_id
1 'polypeptide(L)'
;PDQTVFYMDDTLEIIYDEFLQDLEHRLEEDILRFDVSDIVLAHCPALRRVYLPYVTNQAYQEQTYQRMLQENARFPGILARLEEDPICQRLPLASFLILPFQRITRLKMLVENILKRTTPGSRDEDTATKAFNELKKIIKECNSSVQSMKRMEELIHLNKKIHFEGKIFPLISQSRWLVKHGELLEVDTQTMSISGSKFKLPTRPVYLHLFNDCLLLSKKKDTWKFMVFVHAKIGQLKVKDLSQKLQGISGFIFHLQLCEGRQLKHQILLKAHTESGKQRWITAMFPSDPLEDIEQATENDDLSQVQCIKSYQAQEHDELTLEKADILQAKTITSDGEKLPLASSH
;
A
#
# COMPACT_ATOMS: atom_id res chain seq x y z
N PRO A 1 -12.19 -21.45 7.22
CA PRO A 1 -10.95 -20.62 7.20
C PRO A 1 -9.71 -21.41 7.64
N ASP A 2 -9.79 -22.13 8.76
CA ASP A 2 -8.65 -22.86 9.34
C ASP A 2 -8.25 -24.11 8.52
N GLN A 3 -9.19 -24.70 7.76
CA GLN A 3 -8.89 -25.76 6.78
C GLN A 3 -8.09 -25.28 5.56
N THR A 4 -8.10 -23.97 5.25
CA THR A 4 -7.48 -23.45 4.01
C THR A 4 -5.96 -23.36 4.11
N VAL A 5 -5.43 -23.24 5.33
CA VAL A 5 -3.98 -23.06 5.57
C VAL A 5 -3.25 -24.38 5.40
N PHE A 6 -3.74 -25.45 6.02
CA PHE A 6 -3.13 -26.78 5.96
C PHE A 6 -3.38 -27.49 4.62
N TYR A 7 -4.55 -27.31 4.01
CA TYR A 7 -4.84 -27.89 2.68
C TYR A 7 -3.93 -27.34 1.57
N MET A 8 -3.40 -26.12 1.75
CA MET A 8 -2.44 -25.56 0.81
C MET A 8 -1.04 -26.13 0.97
N ASP A 9 -0.67 -26.64 2.15
CA ASP A 9 0.63 -27.27 2.36
C ASP A 9 0.71 -28.61 1.62
N ASP A 10 -0.34 -29.44 1.72
CA ASP A 10 -0.44 -30.71 0.98
C ASP A 10 -0.39 -30.50 -0.55
N THR A 11 -1.01 -29.43 -1.05
CA THR A 11 -0.99 -29.10 -2.49
C THR A 11 0.37 -28.52 -2.91
N LEU A 12 1.04 -27.76 -2.02
CA LEU A 12 2.40 -27.29 -2.26
C LEU A 12 3.36 -28.47 -2.37
N GLU A 13 3.25 -29.45 -1.46
CA GLU A 13 4.09 -30.64 -1.45
C GLU A 13 4.01 -31.41 -2.77
N ILE A 14 2.80 -31.73 -3.24
CA ILE A 14 2.59 -32.45 -4.51
C ILE A 14 3.25 -31.73 -5.69
N ILE A 15 3.05 -30.41 -5.82
CA ILE A 15 3.63 -29.63 -6.92
C ILE A 15 5.16 -29.59 -6.82
N TYR A 16 5.70 -29.51 -5.60
CA TYR A 16 7.14 -29.49 -5.40
C TYR A 16 7.78 -30.86 -5.62
N ASP A 17 7.07 -31.95 -5.35
CA ASP A 17 7.52 -33.30 -5.66
C ASP A 17 7.57 -33.54 -7.17
N GLU A 18 6.51 -33.14 -7.90
CA GLU A 18 6.52 -33.19 -9.38
C GLU A 18 7.65 -32.32 -9.96
N PHE A 19 7.82 -31.10 -9.44
CA PHE A 19 8.91 -30.21 -9.87
C PHE A 19 10.29 -30.80 -9.57
N LEU A 20 10.48 -31.44 -8.41
CA LEU A 20 11.74 -32.09 -8.05
C LEU A 20 12.03 -33.27 -8.96
N GLN A 21 11.04 -34.12 -9.23
CA GLN A 21 11.17 -35.28 -10.12
C GLN A 21 11.61 -34.86 -11.53
N ASP A 22 11.02 -33.80 -12.08
CA ASP A 22 11.42 -33.29 -13.40
C ASP A 22 12.86 -32.77 -13.41
N LEU A 23 13.29 -32.09 -12.33
CA LEU A 23 14.67 -31.62 -12.19
C LEU A 23 15.68 -32.77 -12.04
N GLU A 24 15.34 -33.78 -11.24
CA GLU A 24 16.16 -34.98 -11.04
C GLU A 24 16.28 -35.77 -12.35
N HIS A 25 15.18 -35.97 -13.06
CA HIS A 25 15.18 -36.66 -14.35
C HIS A 25 16.08 -35.94 -15.37
N ARG A 26 15.98 -34.60 -15.47
CA ARG A 26 16.86 -33.80 -16.34
C ARG A 26 18.33 -33.92 -15.96
N LEU A 27 18.63 -34.00 -14.66
CA LEU A 27 19.99 -34.15 -14.17
C LEU A 27 20.56 -35.52 -14.53
N GLU A 28 19.75 -36.57 -14.45
CA GLU A 28 20.13 -37.93 -14.83
C GLU A 28 20.35 -38.10 -16.34
N GLU A 29 19.55 -37.41 -17.17
CA GLU A 29 19.65 -37.48 -18.63
C GLU A 29 20.94 -36.85 -19.20
N ASP A 30 21.31 -35.64 -18.76
CA ASP A 30 22.51 -34.96 -19.26
C ASP A 30 23.12 -34.00 -18.21
N ILE A 31 24.13 -34.51 -17.50
CA ILE A 31 24.89 -33.78 -16.47
C ILE A 31 25.73 -32.65 -17.08
N LEU A 32 26.14 -32.76 -18.36
CA LEU A 32 27.08 -31.84 -19.00
C LEU A 32 26.39 -30.68 -19.71
N ARG A 33 25.12 -30.83 -20.08
CA ARG A 33 24.31 -29.80 -20.77
C ARG A 33 23.02 -29.51 -20.01
N PHE A 34 23.16 -29.16 -18.73
CA PHE A 34 22.05 -28.93 -17.81
C PHE A 34 21.47 -27.51 -17.94
N ASP A 35 20.31 -27.40 -18.58
CA ASP A 35 19.39 -26.26 -18.43
C ASP A 35 18.09 -26.76 -17.78
N VAL A 36 17.51 -25.92 -16.93
CA VAL A 36 16.26 -26.19 -16.19
C VAL A 36 15.25 -25.06 -16.35
N SER A 37 15.58 -24.04 -17.14
CA SER A 37 14.75 -22.87 -17.32
C SER A 37 13.40 -23.21 -17.96
N ASP A 38 13.38 -24.20 -18.85
CA ASP A 38 12.17 -24.74 -19.48
C ASP A 38 11.26 -25.45 -18.45
N ILE A 39 11.84 -26.26 -17.56
CA ILE A 39 11.12 -26.95 -16.48
C ILE A 39 10.50 -25.92 -15.54
N VAL A 40 11.30 -24.93 -15.09
CA VAL A 40 10.79 -23.86 -14.22
C VAL A 40 9.64 -23.10 -14.88
N LEU A 41 9.77 -22.77 -16.17
CA LEU A 41 8.72 -22.09 -16.92
C LEU A 41 7.43 -22.94 -17.01
N ALA A 42 7.56 -24.25 -17.24
CA ALA A 42 6.42 -25.18 -17.31
C ALA A 42 5.67 -25.28 -15.97
N HIS A 43 6.38 -25.20 -14.85
CA HIS A 43 5.81 -25.27 -13.50
C HIS A 43 5.24 -23.95 -12.97
N CYS A 44 5.57 -22.81 -13.58
CA CYS A 44 5.09 -21.49 -13.15
C CYS A 44 3.55 -21.39 -12.96
N PRO A 45 2.70 -21.92 -13.86
CA PRO A 45 1.24 -21.88 -13.67
C PRO A 45 0.76 -22.66 -12.44
N ALA A 46 1.39 -23.81 -12.13
CA ALA A 46 1.06 -24.62 -10.97
C ALA A 46 1.52 -23.92 -9.68
N LEU A 47 2.77 -23.43 -9.66
CA LEU A 47 3.32 -22.62 -8.57
C LEU A 47 2.40 -21.43 -8.28
N ARG A 48 2.01 -20.67 -9.30
CA ARG A 48 1.10 -19.52 -9.15
C ARG A 48 -0.20 -19.86 -8.41
N ARG A 49 -0.82 -21.00 -8.72
CA ARG A 49 -2.12 -21.41 -8.15
C ARG A 49 -2.06 -21.61 -6.65
N VAL A 50 -0.91 -22.00 -6.12
CA VAL A 50 -0.76 -22.30 -4.68
C VAL A 50 -0.09 -21.15 -3.94
N TYR A 51 0.91 -20.52 -4.54
CA TYR A 51 1.60 -19.38 -3.95
C TYR A 51 0.71 -18.17 -3.73
N LEU A 52 -0.13 -17.84 -4.71
CA LEU A 52 -0.98 -16.65 -4.63
C LEU A 52 -1.91 -16.67 -3.41
N PRO A 53 -2.76 -17.70 -3.21
CA PRO A 53 -3.63 -17.74 -2.03
C PRO A 53 -2.88 -18.01 -0.72
N TYR A 54 -1.79 -18.78 -0.72
CA TYR A 54 -0.98 -18.99 0.49
C TYR A 54 -0.44 -17.66 1.03
N VAL A 55 0.24 -16.89 0.17
CA VAL A 55 0.84 -15.61 0.54
C VAL A 55 -0.22 -14.56 0.85
N THR A 56 -1.33 -14.53 0.10
CA THR A 56 -2.45 -13.61 0.37
C THR A 56 -3.00 -13.81 1.78
N ASN A 57 -3.12 -15.07 2.24
CA ASN A 57 -3.68 -15.41 3.54
C ASN A 57 -2.66 -15.37 4.68
N GLN A 58 -1.38 -15.06 4.44
CA GLN A 58 -0.34 -15.14 5.45
C GLN A 58 -0.64 -14.28 6.70
N ALA A 59 -1.21 -13.09 6.54
CA ALA A 59 -1.61 -12.25 7.67
C ALA A 59 -2.71 -12.92 8.54
N TYR A 60 -3.64 -13.63 7.91
CA TYR A 60 -4.68 -14.39 8.61
C TYR A 60 -4.08 -15.60 9.33
N GLN A 61 -3.08 -16.28 8.72
CA GLN A 61 -2.34 -17.37 9.36
C GLN A 61 -1.66 -16.89 10.64
N GLU A 62 -0.93 -15.77 10.57
CA GLU A 62 -0.26 -15.16 11.73
C GLU A 62 -1.27 -14.76 12.82
N GLN A 63 -2.37 -14.09 12.44
CA GLN A 63 -3.39 -13.70 13.41
C GLN A 63 -4.03 -14.92 14.09
N THR A 64 -4.26 -16.00 13.34
CA THR A 64 -4.81 -17.25 13.87
C THR A 64 -3.81 -17.93 14.80
N TYR A 65 -2.53 -17.96 14.44
CA TYR A 65 -1.45 -18.46 15.29
C TYR A 65 -1.37 -17.69 16.61
N GLN A 66 -1.34 -16.36 16.57
CA GLN A 66 -1.33 -15.52 17.77
C GLN A 66 -2.57 -15.72 18.65
N ARG A 67 -3.75 -15.85 18.02
CA ARG A 67 -5.00 -16.12 18.74
C ARG A 67 -4.96 -17.47 19.43
N MET A 68 -4.47 -18.52 18.77
CA MET A 68 -4.33 -19.85 19.36
C MET A 68 -3.35 -19.85 20.55
N LEU A 69 -2.27 -19.08 20.47
CA LEU A 69 -1.34 -18.91 21.61
C LEU A 69 -2.00 -18.26 22.83
N GLN A 70 -2.94 -17.33 22.62
CA GLN A 70 -3.57 -16.55 23.70
C GLN A 70 -4.84 -17.20 24.25
N GLU A 71 -5.71 -17.71 23.37
CA GLU A 71 -7.05 -18.18 23.72
C GLU A 71 -7.10 -19.68 24.03
N ASN A 72 -6.15 -20.47 23.52
CA ASN A 72 -6.12 -21.91 23.73
C ASN A 72 -4.98 -22.31 24.68
N ALA A 73 -5.32 -22.50 25.96
CA ALA A 73 -4.36 -22.86 27.01
C ALA A 73 -3.55 -24.15 26.74
N ARG A 74 -4.03 -25.06 25.87
CA ARG A 74 -3.31 -26.30 25.53
C ARG A 74 -2.35 -26.12 24.36
N PHE A 75 -2.61 -25.15 23.48
CA PHE A 75 -1.88 -25.00 22.22
C PHE A 75 -0.38 -24.71 22.42
N PRO A 76 0.04 -23.76 23.30
CA PRO A 76 1.46 -23.51 23.55
C PRO A 76 2.22 -24.75 24.03
N GLY A 77 1.63 -25.57 24.90
CA GLY A 77 2.28 -26.77 25.43
C GLY A 77 2.44 -27.88 24.39
N ILE A 78 1.46 -28.04 23.49
CA ILE A 78 1.56 -28.97 22.36
C ILE A 78 2.62 -28.47 21.37
N LEU A 79 2.60 -27.18 21.06
CA LEU A 79 3.54 -26.56 20.12
C LEU A 79 4.99 -26.71 20.60
N ALA A 80 5.27 -26.38 21.86
CA ALA A 80 6.61 -26.53 22.44
C ALA A 80 7.12 -27.97 22.33
N ARG A 81 6.26 -28.96 22.59
CA ARG A 81 6.60 -30.38 22.44
C ARG A 81 6.91 -30.78 20.99
N LEU A 82 6.21 -30.19 20.02
CA LEU A 82 6.50 -30.44 18.59
C LEU A 82 7.80 -29.76 18.16
N GLU A 83 8.06 -28.53 18.63
CA GLU A 83 9.28 -27.77 18.31
C GLU A 83 10.55 -28.34 18.96
N GLU A 84 10.40 -29.18 20.00
CA GLU A 84 11.48 -29.96 20.60
C GLU A 84 11.97 -31.12 19.71
N ASP A 85 11.20 -31.52 18.71
CA ASP A 85 11.60 -32.57 17.78
C ASP A 85 12.91 -32.18 17.05
N PRO A 86 13.93 -33.05 17.00
CA PRO A 86 15.18 -32.77 16.29
C PRO A 86 14.99 -32.35 14.83
N ILE A 87 13.94 -32.83 14.15
CA ILE A 87 13.60 -32.46 12.77
C ILE A 87 13.31 -30.96 12.65
N CYS A 88 12.72 -30.36 13.67
CA CYS A 88 12.41 -28.93 13.70
C CYS A 88 13.65 -28.06 13.96
N GLN A 89 14.79 -28.63 14.35
CA GLN A 89 16.04 -27.89 14.62
C GLN A 89 15.86 -26.71 15.60
N ARG A 90 14.92 -26.83 16.55
CA ARG A 90 14.53 -25.77 17.52
C ARG A 90 14.00 -24.48 16.88
N LEU A 91 13.52 -24.57 15.65
CA LEU A 91 12.86 -23.46 14.97
C LEU A 91 11.38 -23.40 15.37
N PRO A 92 10.81 -22.20 15.58
CA PRO A 92 9.39 -22.07 15.90
C PRO A 92 8.52 -22.29 14.67
N LEU A 93 7.26 -22.72 14.85
CA LEU A 93 6.32 -22.95 13.74
C LEU A 93 6.22 -21.76 12.76
N ALA A 94 6.19 -20.53 13.28
CA ALA A 94 6.13 -19.32 12.48
C ALA A 94 7.29 -19.19 11.46
N SER A 95 8.47 -19.74 11.77
CA SER A 95 9.62 -19.74 10.85
C SER A 95 9.46 -20.70 9.67
N PHE A 96 8.62 -21.73 9.81
CA PHE A 96 8.27 -22.64 8.71
C PHE A 96 7.19 -22.03 7.81
N LEU A 97 6.21 -21.33 8.41
CA LEU A 97 5.11 -20.69 7.66
C LEU A 97 5.59 -19.63 6.65
N ILE A 98 6.76 -19.03 6.84
CA ILE A 98 7.35 -18.08 5.90
C ILE A 98 8.11 -18.77 4.74
N LEU A 99 8.49 -20.04 4.89
CA LEU A 99 9.37 -20.74 3.94
C LEU A 99 8.85 -20.75 2.50
N PRO A 100 7.55 -20.96 2.22
CA PRO A 100 7.06 -20.93 0.86
C PRO A 100 7.41 -19.61 0.16
N PHE A 101 7.10 -18.46 0.78
CA PHE A 101 7.41 -17.16 0.18
C PHE A 101 8.92 -16.97 -0.05
N GLN A 102 9.75 -17.48 0.86
CA GLN A 102 11.20 -17.48 0.65
C GLN A 102 11.65 -18.42 -0.49
N ARG A 103 10.96 -19.56 -0.68
CA ARG A 103 11.30 -20.54 -1.71
C ARG A 103 11.08 -19.99 -3.11
N ILE A 104 9.93 -19.36 -3.38
CA ILE A 104 9.63 -18.77 -4.68
C ILE A 104 10.56 -17.58 -5.00
N THR A 105 10.92 -16.77 -3.99
CA THR A 105 11.87 -15.67 -4.17
C THR A 105 13.29 -16.17 -4.43
N ARG A 106 13.73 -17.23 -3.74
CA ARG A 106 15.01 -17.91 -4.02
C ARG A 106 15.03 -18.51 -5.43
N LEU A 107 13.96 -19.17 -5.86
CA LEU A 107 13.87 -19.74 -7.21
C LEU A 107 14.05 -18.66 -8.29
N LYS A 108 13.41 -17.49 -8.12
CA LYS A 108 13.64 -16.33 -9.01
C LYS A 108 15.12 -15.93 -9.06
N MET A 109 15.79 -15.83 -7.91
CA MET A 109 17.21 -15.45 -7.84
C MET A 109 18.12 -16.50 -8.51
N LEU A 110 17.79 -17.78 -8.38
CA LEU A 110 18.53 -18.87 -9.03
C LEU A 110 18.40 -18.77 -10.56
N VAL A 111 17.19 -18.58 -11.09
CA VAL A 111 16.96 -18.39 -12.52
C VAL A 111 17.63 -17.11 -13.04
N GLU A 112 17.63 -16.03 -12.25
CA GLU A 112 18.37 -14.81 -12.59
C GLU A 112 19.88 -15.06 -12.75
N ASN A 113 20.45 -15.90 -11.89
CA ASN A 113 21.87 -16.27 -11.98
C ASN A 113 22.16 -17.17 -13.19
N ILE A 114 21.22 -18.04 -13.58
CA ILE A 114 21.31 -18.82 -14.81
C ILE A 114 21.31 -17.87 -16.01
N LEU A 115 20.33 -16.96 -16.10
CA LEU A 115 20.19 -16.00 -17.19
C LEU A 115 21.45 -15.12 -17.35
N LYS A 116 22.09 -14.70 -16.26
CA LYS A 116 23.35 -13.92 -16.32
C LYS A 116 24.53 -14.71 -16.90
N ARG A 117 24.45 -16.03 -16.94
CA ARG A 117 25.51 -16.95 -17.39
C ARG A 117 25.18 -17.65 -18.72
N THR A 118 23.96 -17.53 -19.22
CA THR A 118 23.57 -18.04 -20.54
C THR A 118 24.24 -17.25 -21.65
N THR A 119 24.51 -17.91 -22.78
CA THR A 119 25.11 -17.24 -23.95
C THR A 119 24.11 -16.27 -24.57
N PRO A 120 24.50 -15.00 -24.84
CA PRO A 120 23.61 -14.03 -25.48
C PRO A 120 23.16 -14.49 -26.88
N GLY A 121 21.89 -14.26 -27.20
CA GLY A 121 21.24 -14.69 -28.43
C GLY A 121 20.90 -16.19 -28.51
N SER A 122 21.10 -16.94 -27.42
CA SER A 122 20.79 -18.39 -27.40
C SER A 122 19.32 -18.66 -27.08
N ARG A 123 18.85 -19.87 -27.43
CA ARG A 123 17.52 -20.36 -27.03
C ARG A 123 17.38 -20.44 -25.50
N ASP A 124 18.47 -20.74 -24.83
CA ASP A 124 18.51 -20.92 -23.37
C ASP A 124 18.35 -19.55 -22.68
N GLU A 125 18.92 -18.48 -23.23
CA GLU A 125 18.68 -17.11 -22.76
C GLU A 125 17.20 -16.70 -22.90
N ASP A 126 16.57 -16.97 -24.04
CA ASP A 126 15.14 -16.66 -24.26
C ASP A 126 14.25 -17.42 -23.26
N THR A 127 14.56 -18.70 -23.02
CA THR A 127 13.82 -19.55 -22.08
C THR A 127 14.02 -19.11 -20.63
N ALA A 128 15.26 -18.84 -20.21
CA ALA A 128 15.59 -18.31 -18.89
C ALA A 128 14.94 -16.93 -18.64
N THR A 129 14.89 -16.07 -19.67
CA THR A 129 14.23 -14.77 -19.61
C THR A 129 12.72 -14.93 -19.36
N LYS A 130 12.06 -15.85 -20.07
CA LYS A 130 10.62 -16.14 -19.87
C LYS A 130 10.37 -16.68 -18.46
N ALA A 131 11.15 -17.66 -18.02
CA ALA A 131 11.03 -18.24 -16.69
C ALA A 131 11.21 -17.18 -15.59
N PHE A 132 12.24 -16.34 -15.70
CA PHE A 132 12.49 -15.23 -14.77
C PHE A 132 11.32 -14.24 -14.72
N ASN A 133 10.78 -13.85 -15.88
CA ASN A 133 9.67 -12.91 -15.96
C ASN A 133 8.37 -13.47 -15.37
N GLU A 134 8.07 -14.75 -15.60
CA GLU A 134 6.90 -15.39 -14.97
C GLU A 134 7.05 -15.51 -13.45
N LEU A 135 8.23 -15.88 -12.94
CA LEU A 135 8.48 -15.88 -11.49
C LEU A 135 8.35 -14.47 -10.87
N LYS A 136 8.90 -13.46 -11.55
CA LYS A 136 8.77 -12.05 -11.14
C LYS A 136 7.31 -11.62 -11.11
N LYS A 137 6.51 -12.04 -12.08
CA LYS A 137 5.07 -11.78 -12.16
C LYS A 137 4.31 -12.45 -11.01
N ILE A 138 4.58 -13.71 -10.72
CA ILE A 138 3.98 -14.42 -9.56
C ILE A 138 4.24 -13.66 -8.27
N ILE A 139 5.49 -13.29 -8.00
CA ILE A 139 5.86 -12.55 -6.78
C ILE A 139 5.15 -11.17 -6.73
N LYS A 140 5.08 -10.46 -7.86
CA LYS A 140 4.38 -9.18 -7.95
C LYS A 140 2.87 -9.33 -7.69
N GLU A 141 2.25 -10.37 -8.24
CA GLU A 141 0.84 -10.68 -8.03
C GLU A 141 0.55 -11.00 -6.55
N CYS A 142 1.40 -11.81 -5.90
CA CYS A 142 1.30 -12.11 -4.47
C CYS A 142 1.33 -10.82 -3.63
N ASN A 143 2.31 -9.95 -3.86
CA ASN A 143 2.44 -8.69 -3.13
C ASN A 143 1.23 -7.77 -3.35
N SER A 144 0.77 -7.67 -4.61
CA SER A 144 -0.41 -6.86 -4.96
C SER A 144 -1.69 -7.39 -4.32
N SER A 145 -1.83 -8.72 -4.22
CA SER A 145 -2.96 -9.38 -3.57
C SER A 145 -2.99 -9.11 -2.07
N VAL A 146 -1.84 -9.24 -1.39
CA VAL A 146 -1.71 -8.89 0.04
C VAL A 146 -2.07 -7.43 0.28
N GLN A 147 -1.58 -6.51 -0.55
CA GLN A 147 -1.89 -5.09 -0.44
C GLN A 147 -3.38 -4.81 -0.67
N SER A 148 -3.99 -5.47 -1.66
CA SER A 148 -5.43 -5.36 -1.95
C SER A 148 -6.30 -5.89 -0.81
N MET A 149 -5.90 -6.99 -0.18
CA MET A 149 -6.58 -7.53 1.00
C MET A 149 -6.53 -6.56 2.19
N LYS A 150 -5.36 -5.97 2.48
CA LYS A 150 -5.22 -4.96 3.53
C LYS A 150 -6.10 -3.73 3.28
N ARG A 151 -6.12 -3.23 2.03
CA ARG A 151 -6.99 -2.12 1.60
C ARG A 151 -8.47 -2.46 1.78
N MET A 152 -8.88 -3.69 1.41
CA MET A 152 -10.25 -4.17 1.59
C MET A 152 -10.64 -4.24 3.07
N GLU A 153 -9.75 -4.75 3.92
CA GLU A 153 -9.97 -4.81 5.37
C GLU A 153 -10.14 -3.41 5.96
N GLU A 154 -9.30 -2.45 5.57
CA GLU A 154 -9.43 -1.05 5.97
C GLU A 154 -10.78 -0.46 5.56
N LEU A 155 -11.21 -0.68 4.31
CA LEU A 155 -12.52 -0.24 3.84
C LEU A 155 -13.68 -0.84 4.63
N ILE A 156 -13.61 -2.13 4.99
CA ILE A 156 -14.65 -2.78 5.81
C ILE A 156 -14.71 -2.13 7.20
N HIS A 157 -13.56 -1.87 7.82
CA HIS A 157 -13.50 -1.19 9.12
C HIS A 157 -14.04 0.24 9.04
N LEU A 158 -13.74 0.96 7.98
CA LEU A 158 -14.22 2.32 7.75
C LEU A 158 -15.72 2.35 7.46
N ASN A 159 -16.24 1.40 6.67
CA ASN A 159 -17.67 1.31 6.35
C ASN A 159 -18.55 1.13 7.60
N LYS A 160 -18.04 0.47 8.65
CA LYS A 160 -18.74 0.36 9.95
C LYS A 160 -18.84 1.70 10.71
N LYS A 161 -17.98 2.67 10.39
CA LYS A 161 -17.87 3.97 11.07
C LYS A 161 -18.57 5.10 10.29
N ILE A 162 -18.73 4.95 8.97
CA ILE A 162 -19.33 5.95 8.08
C ILE A 162 -20.85 5.77 7.98
N HIS A 163 -21.58 6.88 8.16
CA HIS A 163 -23.02 6.99 7.96
C HIS A 163 -23.30 8.14 6.99
N PHE A 164 -24.34 8.03 6.18
CA PHE A 164 -24.71 9.06 5.19
C PHE A 164 -25.98 9.78 5.64
N GLU A 165 -25.99 11.13 5.62
CA GLU A 165 -27.19 11.93 5.95
C GLU A 165 -28.27 11.86 4.87
N GLY A 166 -27.92 11.42 3.66
CA GLY A 166 -28.82 11.37 2.51
C GLY A 166 -28.56 10.15 1.61
N LYS A 167 -28.12 10.41 0.38
CA LYS A 167 -27.89 9.34 -0.61
C LYS A 167 -26.78 8.41 -0.15
N ILE A 168 -27.12 7.13 0.00
CA ILE A 168 -26.17 6.08 0.35
C ILE A 168 -25.15 5.94 -0.77
N PHE A 169 -23.87 5.92 -0.41
CA PHE A 169 -22.76 5.65 -1.31
C PHE A 169 -22.13 4.29 -0.95
N PRO A 170 -22.04 3.33 -1.88
CA PRO A 170 -21.46 2.03 -1.60
C PRO A 170 -19.95 2.18 -1.42
N LEU A 171 -19.46 2.18 -0.18
CA LEU A 171 -18.06 2.41 0.14
C LEU A 171 -17.15 1.24 -0.25
N ILE A 172 -17.64 0.01 -0.11
CA ILE A 172 -16.89 -1.21 -0.38
C ILE A 172 -16.86 -1.45 -1.90
N SER A 173 -15.66 -1.47 -2.48
CA SER A 173 -15.41 -1.78 -3.89
C SER A 173 -14.03 -2.44 -4.03
N GLN A 174 -13.88 -3.38 -4.96
CA GLN A 174 -12.62 -4.09 -5.20
C GLN A 174 -11.49 -3.17 -5.72
N SER A 175 -11.86 -2.10 -6.42
CA SER A 175 -10.91 -1.15 -7.01
C SER A 175 -10.70 0.10 -6.16
N ARG A 176 -11.29 0.17 -4.96
CA ARG A 176 -11.20 1.34 -4.09
C ARG A 176 -10.18 1.12 -2.99
N TRP A 177 -9.43 2.17 -2.67
CA TRP A 177 -8.59 2.22 -1.47
C TRP A 177 -8.52 3.63 -0.92
N LEU A 178 -8.31 3.73 0.39
CA LEU A 178 -8.14 5.02 1.06
C LEU A 178 -6.74 5.56 0.72
N VAL A 179 -6.70 6.78 0.19
CA VAL A 179 -5.47 7.50 -0.16
C VAL A 179 -5.02 8.35 1.01
N LYS A 180 -5.95 9.11 1.59
CA LYS A 180 -5.69 9.98 2.75
C LYS A 180 -6.97 10.24 3.53
N HIS A 181 -6.87 10.38 4.84
CA HIS A 181 -7.98 10.83 5.66
C HIS A 181 -7.48 11.74 6.79
N GLY A 182 -8.33 12.65 7.26
CA GLY A 182 -7.93 13.57 8.33
C GLY A 182 -8.91 14.71 8.56
N GLU A 183 -8.70 15.42 9.67
CA GLU A 183 -9.50 16.58 10.04
C GLU A 183 -8.88 17.87 9.50
N LEU A 184 -9.70 18.70 8.88
CA LEU A 184 -9.39 20.06 8.44
C LEU A 184 -10.43 21.02 9.03
N LEU A 185 -10.12 22.31 8.96
CA LEU A 185 -11.03 23.35 9.42
C LEU A 185 -11.73 24.00 8.22
N GLU A 186 -13.04 23.85 8.14
CA GLU A 186 -13.88 24.64 7.24
C GLU A 186 -13.90 26.09 7.72
N VAL A 187 -13.60 27.01 6.81
CA VAL A 187 -13.64 28.46 7.06
C VAL A 187 -14.97 29.00 6.55
N ASP A 188 -15.81 29.51 7.45
CA ASP A 188 -17.06 30.16 7.08
C ASP A 188 -16.79 31.62 6.70
N THR A 189 -17.05 31.96 5.44
CA THR A 189 -16.87 33.31 4.89
C THR A 189 -18.12 34.18 4.99
N GLN A 190 -19.26 33.63 5.42
CA GLN A 190 -20.55 34.31 5.46
C GLN A 190 -20.81 34.97 6.81
N THR A 191 -20.30 34.40 7.90
CA THR A 191 -20.43 34.98 9.25
C THR A 191 -19.13 35.63 9.71
N MET A 192 -19.03 36.95 9.55
CA MET A 192 -17.91 37.73 10.09
C MET A 192 -18.15 38.01 11.58
N SER A 193 -17.36 37.42 12.47
CA SER A 193 -17.37 37.76 13.90
C SER A 193 -16.24 38.73 14.24
N ILE A 194 -16.59 39.89 14.79
CA ILE A 194 -15.61 40.86 15.29
C ILE A 194 -15.29 40.48 16.75
N SER A 195 -14.08 39.97 17.00
CA SER A 195 -13.56 39.74 18.35
C SER A 195 -12.23 40.47 18.52
N GLY A 196 -12.30 41.73 18.95
CA GLY A 196 -11.14 42.60 19.14
C GLY A 196 -10.52 43.13 17.84
N SER A 197 -9.23 43.51 17.89
CA SER A 197 -8.47 44.13 16.79
C SER A 197 -7.91 43.15 15.74
N LYS A 198 -8.38 41.89 15.72
CA LYS A 198 -7.99 40.88 14.72
C LYS A 198 -9.24 40.21 14.15
N PHE A 199 -9.48 40.39 12.85
CA PHE A 199 -10.52 39.67 12.10
C PHE A 199 -10.23 38.15 12.17
N LYS A 200 -11.14 37.37 12.77
CA LYS A 200 -11.08 35.91 12.76
C LYS A 200 -12.39 35.37 12.20
N LEU A 201 -12.28 34.59 11.14
CA LEU A 201 -13.40 33.83 10.60
C LEU A 201 -13.72 32.65 11.51
N PRO A 202 -15.01 32.35 11.75
CA PRO A 202 -15.39 31.14 12.44
C PRO A 202 -14.94 29.93 11.62
N THR A 203 -14.44 28.92 12.33
CA THR A 203 -14.00 27.66 11.74
C THR A 203 -14.77 26.50 12.34
N ARG A 204 -15.02 25.48 11.52
CA ARG A 204 -15.72 24.25 11.95
C ARG A 204 -14.90 23.03 11.53
N PRO A 205 -14.78 22.00 12.39
CA PRO A 205 -14.06 20.79 12.02
C PRO A 205 -14.84 20.03 10.94
N VAL A 206 -14.12 19.64 9.89
CA VAL A 206 -14.61 18.80 8.79
C VAL A 206 -13.59 17.70 8.55
N TYR A 207 -14.07 16.47 8.43
CA TYR A 207 -13.24 15.30 8.25
C TYR A 207 -13.34 14.79 6.82
N LEU A 208 -12.19 14.64 6.16
CA LEU A 208 -12.07 14.20 4.79
C LEU A 208 -11.67 12.73 4.74
N HIS A 209 -12.30 11.96 3.86
CA HIS A 209 -11.85 10.64 3.44
C HIS A 209 -11.65 10.65 1.93
N LEU A 210 -10.40 10.69 1.50
CA LEU A 210 -10.00 10.68 0.10
C LEU A 210 -9.66 9.26 -0.30
N PHE A 211 -10.38 8.74 -1.28
CA PHE A 211 -10.12 7.48 -1.95
C PHE A 211 -9.54 7.76 -3.34
N ASN A 212 -8.98 6.73 -3.96
CA ASN A 212 -8.44 6.81 -5.32
C ASN A 212 -9.48 7.21 -6.40
N ASP A 213 -10.77 6.99 -6.15
CA ASP A 213 -11.85 7.26 -7.10
C ASP A 213 -12.86 8.31 -6.62
N CYS A 214 -12.84 8.69 -5.34
CA CYS A 214 -13.80 9.62 -4.75
C CYS A 214 -13.31 10.31 -3.47
N LEU A 215 -14.00 11.38 -3.08
CA LEU A 215 -13.80 12.11 -1.83
C LEU A 215 -15.11 12.15 -1.04
N LEU A 216 -15.04 11.90 0.27
CA LEU A 216 -16.14 12.07 1.21
C LEU A 216 -15.83 13.18 2.21
N LEU A 217 -16.77 14.11 2.38
CA LEU A 217 -16.75 15.13 3.43
C LEU A 217 -17.73 14.74 4.53
N SER A 218 -17.24 14.74 5.77
CA SER A 218 -18.00 14.26 6.92
C SER A 218 -17.82 15.14 8.15
N LYS A 219 -18.80 15.13 9.04
CA LYS A 219 -18.70 15.67 10.39
C LYS A 219 -18.52 14.52 11.38
N LYS A 220 -17.68 14.72 12.38
CA LYS A 220 -17.52 13.75 13.47
C LYS A 220 -18.70 13.93 14.44
N LYS A 221 -19.50 12.88 14.64
CA LYS A 221 -20.70 12.93 15.50
C LYS A 221 -20.42 12.37 16.91
N ASP A 222 -19.80 11.19 16.97
CA ASP A 222 -19.33 10.52 18.18
C ASP A 222 -17.83 10.22 18.07
N THR A 223 -17.23 9.64 19.12
CA THR A 223 -15.78 9.37 19.23
C THR A 223 -15.17 8.70 18.00
N TRP A 224 -15.95 7.91 17.24
CA TRP A 224 -15.50 7.21 16.03
C TRP A 224 -16.55 7.05 14.91
N LYS A 225 -17.61 7.89 14.89
CA LYS A 225 -18.64 7.84 13.84
C LYS A 225 -18.61 9.09 12.98
N PHE A 226 -18.54 8.89 11.67
CA PHE A 226 -18.50 9.95 10.67
C PHE A 226 -19.84 10.04 9.97
N MET A 227 -20.36 11.27 9.89
CA MET A 227 -21.61 11.57 9.23
C MET A 227 -21.29 12.32 7.94
N VAL A 228 -21.33 11.59 6.82
CA VAL A 228 -21.03 12.11 5.48
C VAL A 228 -22.20 12.94 5.01
N PHE A 229 -21.91 14.21 4.72
CA PHE A 229 -22.88 15.17 4.19
C PHE A 229 -22.68 15.39 2.69
N VAL A 230 -21.47 15.16 2.16
CA VAL A 230 -21.13 15.38 0.75
C VAL A 230 -20.15 14.30 0.25
N HIS A 231 -20.34 13.84 -0.98
CA HIS A 231 -19.40 12.96 -1.69
C HIS A 231 -19.26 13.37 -3.16
N ALA A 232 -18.08 13.17 -3.75
CA ALA A 232 -17.81 13.47 -5.15
C ALA A 232 -16.76 12.52 -5.74
N LYS A 233 -16.79 12.26 -7.05
CA LYS A 233 -15.72 11.52 -7.75
C LYS A 233 -14.48 12.40 -7.91
N ILE A 234 -13.29 11.82 -8.06
CA ILE A 234 -12.05 12.60 -8.27
C ILE A 234 -12.16 13.55 -9.47
N GLY A 235 -12.69 13.09 -10.61
CA GLY A 235 -12.88 13.95 -11.80
C GLY A 235 -13.89 15.11 -11.62
N GLN A 236 -14.56 15.20 -10.48
CA GLN A 236 -15.49 16.28 -10.12
C GLN A 236 -14.83 17.33 -9.20
N LEU A 237 -13.62 17.08 -8.72
CA LEU A 237 -12.92 17.98 -7.82
C LEU A 237 -12.24 19.10 -8.62
N LYS A 238 -12.26 20.31 -8.07
CA LYS A 238 -11.38 21.41 -8.46
C LYS A 238 -10.80 22.00 -7.20
N VAL A 239 -9.48 21.98 -7.07
CA VAL A 239 -8.78 22.57 -5.93
C VAL A 239 -7.99 23.77 -6.39
N LYS A 240 -8.09 24.86 -5.65
CA LYS A 240 -7.29 26.06 -5.86
C LYS A 240 -6.49 26.33 -4.59
N ASP A 241 -5.16 26.33 -4.70
CA ASP A 241 -4.30 26.79 -3.62
C ASP A 241 -4.50 28.30 -3.43
N LEU A 242 -4.79 28.69 -2.19
CA LEU A 242 -4.97 30.07 -1.79
C LEU A 242 -3.80 30.46 -0.88
N SER A 243 -2.61 30.51 -1.47
CA SER A 243 -1.35 30.70 -0.76
C SER A 243 -1.01 32.15 -0.41
N GLN A 244 -1.92 33.11 -0.60
CA GLN A 244 -1.67 34.51 -0.25
C GLN A 244 -2.89 35.15 0.40
N LYS A 245 -2.66 35.78 1.57
CA LYS A 245 -3.57 36.58 2.39
C LYS A 245 -4.83 37.04 1.64
N LEU A 246 -5.85 36.19 1.56
CA LEU A 246 -7.18 36.59 1.15
C LEU A 246 -7.70 37.53 2.23
N GLN A 247 -7.74 38.84 1.95
CA GLN A 247 -8.37 39.87 2.77
C GLN A 247 -8.26 39.66 4.30
N GLY A 248 -7.03 39.59 4.82
CA GLY A 248 -6.78 39.51 6.26
C GLY A 248 -6.84 38.10 6.88
N ILE A 249 -7.13 37.05 6.10
CA ILE A 249 -7.12 35.67 6.55
C ILE A 249 -5.68 35.13 6.46
N SER A 250 -5.07 34.80 7.59
CA SER A 250 -3.79 34.10 7.66
C SER A 250 -3.99 32.60 7.90
N GLY A 251 -3.24 31.78 7.16
CA GLY A 251 -3.19 30.33 7.35
C GLY A 251 -2.97 29.55 6.06
N PHE A 252 -2.88 28.23 6.20
CA PHE A 252 -2.66 27.29 5.10
C PHE A 252 -4.01 26.85 4.51
N ILE A 253 -4.57 27.68 3.63
CA ILE A 253 -5.94 27.54 3.11
C ILE A 253 -5.93 27.13 1.65
N PHE A 254 -6.89 26.27 1.28
CA PHE A 254 -7.19 25.93 -0.10
C PHE A 254 -8.70 25.91 -0.32
N HIS A 255 -9.13 26.18 -1.55
CA HIS A 255 -10.53 26.14 -1.94
C HIS A 255 -10.83 24.85 -2.69
N LEU A 256 -11.81 24.10 -2.20
CA LEU A 256 -12.28 22.88 -2.82
C LEU A 256 -13.68 23.10 -3.40
N GLN A 257 -13.83 22.82 -4.69
CA GLN A 257 -15.09 22.89 -5.42
C GLN A 257 -15.44 21.51 -5.98
N LEU A 258 -16.69 21.10 -5.81
CA LEU A 258 -17.24 19.86 -6.33
C LEU A 258 -18.21 20.19 -7.45
N CYS A 259 -17.87 19.79 -8.68
CA CYS A 259 -18.61 20.13 -9.89
C CYS A 259 -19.21 18.88 -10.54
N GLU A 260 -20.48 18.91 -10.94
CA GLU A 260 -21.07 17.91 -11.82
C GLU A 260 -21.27 18.52 -13.21
N GLY A 261 -20.35 18.20 -14.12
CA GLY A 261 -20.26 18.87 -15.42
C GLY A 261 -19.92 20.36 -15.25
N ARG A 262 -20.82 21.25 -15.69
CA ARG A 262 -20.66 22.71 -15.54
C ARG A 262 -21.30 23.26 -14.26
N GLN A 263 -22.06 22.47 -13.51
CA GLN A 263 -22.77 22.93 -12.31
C GLN A 263 -21.92 22.72 -11.06
N LEU A 264 -21.82 23.75 -10.22
CA LEU A 264 -21.19 23.68 -8.91
C LEU A 264 -22.19 23.08 -7.91
N LYS A 265 -21.88 21.90 -7.36
CA LYS A 265 -22.71 21.23 -6.34
C LYS A 265 -22.40 21.70 -4.94
N HIS A 266 -21.11 21.85 -4.64
CA HIS A 266 -20.64 22.20 -3.32
C HIS A 266 -19.30 22.91 -3.42
N GLN A 267 -19.05 23.82 -2.49
CA GLN A 267 -17.76 24.49 -2.35
C GLN A 267 -17.46 24.72 -0.89
N ILE A 268 -16.19 24.57 -0.52
CA ILE A 268 -15.73 24.67 0.85
C ILE A 268 -14.31 25.25 0.88
N LEU A 269 -14.05 26.11 1.85
CA LEU A 269 -12.70 26.63 2.15
C LEU A 269 -12.12 25.83 3.29
N LEU A 270 -11.02 25.14 3.04
CA LEU A 270 -10.38 24.25 4.00
C LEU A 270 -9.06 24.84 4.44
N LYS A 271 -8.86 24.86 5.76
CA LYS A 271 -7.63 25.29 6.42
C LYS A 271 -6.95 24.08 7.05
N ALA A 272 -5.70 23.86 6.66
CA ALA A 272 -4.79 22.90 7.29
C ALA A 272 -4.04 23.52 8.47
N HIS A 273 -3.50 22.66 9.33
CA HIS A 273 -2.71 23.03 10.50
C HIS A 273 -1.29 23.48 10.12
N THR A 274 -0.71 22.88 9.09
CA THR A 274 0.64 23.14 8.57
C THR A 274 0.62 23.43 7.07
N GLU A 275 1.71 24.01 6.55
CA GLU A 275 1.87 24.22 5.12
C GLU A 275 2.02 22.89 4.39
N SER A 276 2.83 22.00 4.97
CA SER A 276 3.03 20.63 4.49
C SER A 276 1.71 19.87 4.37
N GLY A 277 0.86 19.92 5.40
CA GLY A 277 -0.44 19.26 5.40
C GLY A 277 -1.35 19.79 4.30
N LYS A 278 -1.35 21.11 4.07
CA LYS A 278 -2.07 21.73 2.95
C LYS A 278 -1.58 21.16 1.62
N GLN A 279 -0.27 21.14 1.38
CA GLN A 279 0.27 20.65 0.11
C GLN A 279 0.03 19.15 -0.07
N ARG A 280 0.18 18.34 0.97
CA ARG A 280 -0.14 16.89 0.92
C ARG A 280 -1.60 16.65 0.52
N TRP A 281 -2.55 17.43 1.06
CA TRP A 281 -3.96 17.34 0.64
C TRP A 281 -4.19 17.75 -0.82
N ILE A 282 -3.57 18.84 -1.27
CA ILE A 282 -3.70 19.31 -2.66
C ILE A 282 -3.13 18.27 -3.63
N THR A 283 -1.90 17.79 -3.38
CA THR A 283 -1.24 16.77 -4.20
C THR A 283 -2.00 15.45 -4.20
N ALA A 284 -2.55 15.02 -3.07
CA ALA A 284 -3.32 13.78 -3.02
C ALA A 284 -4.62 13.85 -3.84
N MET A 285 -5.27 15.02 -3.93
CA MET A 285 -6.48 15.21 -4.73
C MET A 285 -6.20 15.31 -6.23
N PHE A 286 -4.97 15.67 -6.62
CA PHE A 286 -4.49 15.75 -8.00
C PHE A 286 -3.11 15.10 -8.11
N PRO A 287 -3.04 13.76 -8.12
CA PRO A 287 -1.77 13.09 -8.40
C PRO A 287 -1.30 13.53 -9.79
N SER A 288 -0.05 14.01 -9.89
CA SER A 288 0.62 14.24 -11.17
C SER A 288 0.59 12.96 -12.01
N ASP A 289 0.56 13.10 -13.34
CA ASP A 289 0.63 11.92 -14.22
C ASP A 289 1.98 11.20 -13.98
N PRO A 290 2.01 9.88 -13.72
CA PRO A 290 3.25 9.14 -13.52
C PRO A 290 4.25 9.29 -14.68
N LEU A 291 3.78 9.57 -15.90
CA LEU A 291 4.63 9.84 -17.06
C LEU A 291 5.33 11.20 -16.95
N GLU A 292 4.62 12.23 -16.48
CA GLU A 292 5.22 13.55 -16.20
C GLU A 292 6.22 13.47 -15.04
N ASP A 293 6.00 12.61 -14.05
CA ASP A 293 6.95 12.40 -12.95
C ASP A 293 8.25 11.72 -13.39
N ILE A 294 8.19 10.80 -14.38
CA ILE A 294 9.37 10.14 -14.95
C ILE A 294 10.13 11.09 -15.91
N GLU A 295 9.41 11.87 -16.71
CA GLU A 295 10.01 12.90 -17.59
C GLU A 295 10.63 14.05 -16.77
N GLN A 296 9.97 14.52 -15.72
CA GLN A 296 10.54 15.54 -14.81
C GLN A 296 11.72 15.01 -13.98
N ALA A 297 11.74 13.72 -13.64
CA ALA A 297 12.88 13.09 -12.96
C ALA A 297 14.08 12.85 -13.90
N THR A 298 13.86 12.82 -15.22
CA THR A 298 14.93 12.68 -16.23
C THR A 298 15.42 14.03 -16.76
N GLU A 299 14.62 15.09 -16.69
CA GLU A 299 15.04 16.46 -17.05
C GLU A 299 15.62 17.26 -15.87
N ASN A 300 15.26 16.97 -14.62
CA ASN A 300 15.88 17.58 -13.43
C ASN A 300 16.95 16.68 -12.82
N ASP A 301 18.15 16.69 -13.41
CA ASP A 301 19.36 16.02 -12.90
C ASP A 301 19.93 16.67 -11.60
N ASP A 302 19.11 17.48 -10.92
CA ASP A 302 19.44 18.27 -9.72
C ASP A 302 18.41 18.04 -8.58
N LEU A 303 17.80 16.85 -8.54
CA LEU A 303 16.98 16.42 -7.40
C LEU A 303 17.88 16.33 -6.16
N SER A 304 17.72 17.28 -5.25
CA SER A 304 18.49 17.34 -4.00
C SER A 304 18.28 16.07 -3.18
N GLN A 305 19.26 15.16 -3.21
CA GLN A 305 19.36 14.10 -2.21
C GLN A 305 19.50 14.76 -0.85
N VAL A 306 18.58 14.45 0.05
CA VAL A 306 18.52 15.07 1.37
C VAL A 306 18.72 14.01 2.44
N GLN A 307 19.58 14.34 3.39
CA GLN A 307 19.81 13.49 4.55
C GLN A 307 18.89 13.91 5.69
N CYS A 308 18.22 12.93 6.29
CA CYS A 308 17.45 13.10 7.51
C CYS A 308 18.39 13.44 8.68
N ILE A 309 18.30 14.65 9.21
CA ILE A 309 19.16 15.13 10.30
C ILE A 309 18.66 14.71 11.69
N LYS A 310 17.39 14.28 11.79
CA LYS A 310 16.72 13.93 13.04
C LYS A 310 15.63 12.90 12.76
N SER A 311 15.60 11.82 13.54
CA SER A 311 14.56 10.81 13.43
C SER A 311 13.16 11.42 13.60
N TYR A 312 12.22 10.96 12.77
CA TYR A 312 10.84 11.41 12.73
C TYR A 312 9.92 10.20 12.65
N GLN A 313 8.91 10.17 13.52
CA GLN A 313 7.87 9.14 13.49
C GLN A 313 6.65 9.70 12.79
N ALA A 314 6.19 9.00 11.75
CA ALA A 314 4.99 9.35 10.99
C ALA A 314 3.79 9.48 11.93
N GLN A 315 3.09 10.61 11.85
CA GLN A 315 1.87 10.87 12.61
C GLN A 315 0.63 10.62 11.77
N GLU A 316 0.72 10.84 10.45
CA GLU A 316 -0.32 10.56 9.49
C GLU A 316 0.02 9.34 8.62
N HIS A 317 -1.00 8.66 8.10
CA HIS A 317 -0.83 7.42 7.34
C HIS A 317 -0.03 7.60 6.03
N ASP A 318 0.00 8.81 5.47
CA ASP A 318 0.74 9.16 4.26
C ASP A 318 2.15 9.72 4.54
N GLU A 319 2.60 9.71 5.80
CA GLU A 319 3.94 10.15 6.18
C GLU A 319 4.92 8.97 6.28
N LEU A 320 6.20 9.25 5.98
CA LEU A 320 7.28 8.27 6.16
C LEU A 320 7.89 8.42 7.56
N THR A 321 8.09 7.29 8.24
CA THR A 321 8.95 7.25 9.43
C THR A 321 10.40 7.23 8.96
N LEU A 322 11.21 8.14 9.49
CA LEU A 322 12.59 8.35 9.09
C LEU A 322 13.52 8.20 10.28
N GLU A 323 14.65 7.56 10.07
CA GLU A 323 15.76 7.51 11.00
C GLU A 323 16.80 8.57 10.66
N LYS A 324 17.59 8.97 11.67
CA LYS A 324 18.71 9.87 11.44
C LYS A 324 19.69 9.21 10.47
N ALA A 325 20.11 9.97 9.47
CA ALA A 325 20.98 9.59 8.34
C ALA A 325 20.29 8.92 7.14
N ASP A 326 18.98 8.71 7.16
CA ASP A 326 18.23 8.27 5.97
C ASP A 326 18.40 9.27 4.81
N ILE A 327 18.58 8.75 3.59
CA ILE A 327 18.73 9.57 2.39
C ILE A 327 17.46 9.45 1.55
N LEU A 328 16.88 10.60 1.19
CA LEU A 328 15.62 10.69 0.43
C LEU A 328 15.81 11.60 -0.77
N GLN A 329 14.99 11.40 -1.79
CA GLN A 329 14.82 12.36 -2.87
C GLN A 329 13.57 13.21 -2.58
N ALA A 330 13.73 14.52 -2.46
CA ALA A 330 12.62 15.43 -2.15
C ALA A 330 12.09 16.12 -3.41
N LYS A 331 10.77 16.09 -3.62
CA LYS A 331 10.11 16.81 -4.73
C LYS A 331 9.88 18.28 -4.39
N THR A 332 9.62 18.59 -3.12
CA THR A 332 9.29 19.95 -2.65
C THR A 332 9.69 20.13 -1.19
N ILE A 333 10.22 21.31 -0.86
CA ILE A 333 10.58 21.72 0.51
C ILE A 333 9.58 22.80 0.94
N THR A 334 8.80 22.55 1.99
CA THR A 334 7.87 23.53 2.57
C THR A 334 8.58 24.41 3.60
N SER A 335 8.03 25.59 3.89
CA SER A 335 8.68 26.58 4.76
C SER A 335 8.71 26.16 6.24
N ASP A 336 7.92 25.16 6.62
CA ASP A 336 7.93 24.48 7.91
C ASP A 336 9.04 23.42 8.04
N GLY A 337 9.87 23.23 7.00
CA GLY A 337 11.04 22.35 7.01
C GLY A 337 10.73 20.89 6.74
N GLU A 338 9.45 20.52 6.53
CA GLU A 338 9.09 19.21 6.02
C GLU A 338 9.41 19.10 4.53
N LYS A 339 9.96 17.94 4.14
CA LYS A 339 10.31 17.65 2.75
C LYS A 339 9.40 16.55 2.26
N LEU A 340 8.65 16.85 1.19
CA LEU A 340 7.71 15.90 0.60
C LEU A 340 8.53 14.90 -0.25
N PRO A 341 8.50 13.59 0.07
CA PRO A 341 9.24 12.60 -0.70
C PRO A 341 8.71 12.49 -2.13
N LEU A 342 9.59 12.20 -3.08
CA LEU A 342 9.20 11.70 -4.39
C LEU A 342 8.50 10.36 -4.20
N ALA A 343 7.21 10.34 -4.55
CA ALA A 343 6.28 9.22 -4.43
C ALA A 343 5.88 8.84 -2.98
N SER A 344 4.61 9.08 -2.69
CA SER A 344 3.83 8.19 -1.82
C SER A 344 4.04 6.76 -2.31
N SER A 345 4.38 5.85 -1.39
CA SER A 345 4.43 4.42 -1.66
C SER A 345 3.09 3.97 -2.27
N HIS A 346 3.12 3.69 -3.58
CA HIS A 346 2.01 3.07 -4.29
C HIS A 346 2.34 1.64 -4.65
#